data_AF-A0AAE4L2W9-F1
#
_entry.id   AF-A0AAE4L2W9-F1
#
_cell.length_a   1.000
_cell.length_b   1.000
_cell.length_c   1.000
_cell.angle_alpha   90.00
_cell.angle_beta   90.00
_cell.angle_gamma   90.00
#
_symmetry.space_group_name_H-M   'P 1'
#
loop_
_entity.id
_entity.type
_entity.pdbx_description
1 polymer ?
#
loop_
_entity_poly.entity_id
_entity_poly.type
_entity_poly.pdbx_seq_one_letter_code
_entity_poly.pdbx_strand_id
1 'polypeptide(L)'
;MKKWTYAIIERLESAYRVRFEKEAVLVFLNDAYQNALMLRRDFTLETDEGLADFLTEFDHTRDLFISQAIDRYPSNYNKVAEKISALKKLNESIA
;
A
#
# COMPACT_ATOMS: atom_id res chain seq x y z
N MET A 1 -2.11 -1.00 -16.06
CA MET A 1 -1.30 -1.21 -14.84
C MET A 1 -1.41 -0.03 -13.87
N LYS A 2 -1.10 1.21 -14.29
CA LYS A 2 -1.24 2.44 -13.47
C LYS A 2 -2.53 2.58 -12.69
N LYS A 3 -3.69 2.22 -13.26
CA LYS A 3 -4.98 2.27 -12.56
C LYS A 3 -4.95 1.52 -11.22
N TRP A 4 -4.34 0.33 -11.17
CA TRP A 4 -4.30 -0.48 -9.97
C TRP A 4 -3.31 0.07 -8.94
N THR A 5 -2.13 0.48 -9.36
CA THR A 5 -1.10 1.04 -8.47
C THR A 5 -1.54 2.37 -7.83
N TYR A 6 -2.20 3.26 -8.59
CA TYR A 6 -2.85 4.45 -8.03
C TYR A 6 -3.95 4.09 -7.02
N ALA A 7 -4.80 3.12 -7.35
CA ALA A 7 -5.91 2.72 -6.48
C ALA A 7 -5.43 2.01 -5.20
N ILE A 8 -4.25 1.37 -5.21
CA ILE A 8 -3.57 0.83 -4.02
C ILE A 8 -3.08 1.98 -3.13
N ILE A 9 -2.39 2.97 -3.72
CA ILE A 9 -1.88 4.14 -2.99
C ILE A 9 -3.03 4.91 -2.33
N GLU A 10 -4.10 5.19 -3.07
CA GLU A 10 -5.26 5.93 -2.55
C GLU A 10 -5.87 5.25 -1.32
N ARG A 11 -5.91 3.92 -1.31
CA ARG A 11 -6.42 3.16 -0.17
C ARG A 11 -5.46 3.16 1.01
N LEU A 12 -4.15 3.10 0.78
CA LEU A 12 -3.16 3.29 1.84
C LEU A 12 -3.25 4.70 2.46
N GLU A 13 -3.46 5.73 1.64
CA GLU A 13 -3.68 7.09 2.14
C GLU A 13 -4.99 7.22 2.92
N SER A 14 -6.05 6.56 2.46
CA SER A 14 -7.34 6.52 3.16
C SER A 14 -7.18 5.84 4.52
N ALA A 15 -6.51 4.69 4.57
CA ALA A 15 -6.12 4.03 5.81
C ALA A 15 -5.32 4.97 6.72
N TYR A 16 -4.37 5.72 6.17
CA TYR A 16 -3.55 6.68 6.92
C TYR A 16 -4.37 7.82 7.51
N ARG A 17 -5.36 8.34 6.79
CA ARG A 17 -6.25 9.40 7.30
C ARG A 17 -7.03 8.92 8.53
N VAL A 18 -7.50 7.67 8.52
CA VAL A 18 -8.25 7.06 9.62
C VAL A 18 -7.39 6.23 10.57
N ARG A 19 -6.06 6.41 10.58
CA ARG A 19 -5.09 5.55 11.29
C ARG A 19 -5.32 5.31 12.78
N PHE A 20 -6.15 6.11 13.43
CA PHE A 20 -6.50 5.94 14.85
C PHE A 20 -7.79 5.11 15.07
N GLU A 21 -8.48 4.74 13.98
CA GLU A 21 -9.67 3.88 13.97
C GLU A 21 -9.31 2.51 13.39
N LYS A 22 -8.96 1.55 14.27
CA LYS A 22 -8.41 0.25 13.87
C LYS A 22 -9.27 -0.47 12.82
N GLU A 23 -10.57 -0.53 13.03
CA GLU A 23 -11.50 -1.22 12.16
C GLU A 23 -11.52 -0.57 10.76
N ALA A 24 -11.59 0.76 10.69
CA ALA A 24 -11.57 1.49 9.44
C ALA A 24 -10.24 1.31 8.67
N VAL A 25 -9.11 1.34 9.39
CA VAL A 25 -7.78 1.06 8.81
C VAL A 25 -7.76 -0.32 8.15
N LEU A 26 -8.20 -1.35 8.87
CA LEU A 26 -8.15 -2.73 8.37
C LEU A 26 -9.02 -2.93 7.13
N VAL A 27 -10.16 -2.24 7.04
CA VAL A 27 -11.00 -2.25 5.82
C VAL A 27 -10.21 -1.69 4.63
N PHE A 28 -9.63 -0.50 4.75
CA PHE A 28 -8.87 0.10 3.65
C PHE A 28 -7.61 -0.70 3.29
N LEU A 29 -6.92 -1.29 4.27
CA LEU A 29 -5.76 -2.15 4.01
C LEU A 29 -6.15 -3.44 3.28
N ASN A 30 -7.29 -4.04 3.64
CA ASN A 30 -7.82 -5.19 2.91
C ASN A 30 -8.19 -4.79 1.48
N ASP A 31 -8.88 -3.66 1.29
CA ASP A 31 -9.22 -3.18 -0.04
C ASP A 31 -7.96 -2.95 -0.89
N ALA A 32 -6.91 -2.36 -0.31
CA ALA A 32 -5.63 -2.17 -0.99
C ALA A 32 -5.03 -3.50 -1.44
N TYR A 33 -5.05 -4.51 -0.57
CA TYR A 33 -4.58 -5.86 -0.88
C TYR A 33 -5.40 -6.52 -2.00
N GLN A 34 -6.72 -6.36 -2.02
CA GLN A 34 -7.54 -6.89 -3.12
C GLN A 34 -7.13 -6.30 -4.48
N ASN A 35 -6.80 -5.01 -4.57
CA ASN A 35 -6.27 -4.46 -5.83
C ASN A 35 -4.88 -4.98 -6.15
N ALA A 36 -4.03 -5.21 -5.15
CA ALA A 36 -2.72 -5.82 -5.36
C ALA A 36 -2.85 -7.25 -5.92
N LEU A 37 -3.86 -8.01 -5.47
CA LEU A 37 -4.18 -9.32 -6.06
C LEU A 37 -4.67 -9.19 -7.51
N MET A 38 -5.54 -8.22 -7.81
CA MET A 38 -5.97 -7.96 -9.19
C MET A 38 -4.79 -7.56 -10.08
N LEU A 39 -3.90 -6.71 -9.58
CA LEU A 39 -2.69 -6.32 -10.27
C LEU A 39 -1.77 -7.51 -10.54
N ARG A 40 -1.51 -8.37 -9.54
CA ARG A 40 -0.70 -9.60 -9.69
C ARG A 40 -1.28 -10.57 -10.71
N ARG A 41 -2.62 -10.72 -10.72
CA ARG A 41 -3.33 -11.54 -11.71
C ARG A 41 -3.15 -10.99 -13.12
N ASP A 42 -3.30 -9.67 -13.29
CA ASP A 42 -3.13 -9.03 -14.59
C ASP A 42 -1.64 -9.03 -15.02
N PHE A 43 -0.70 -9.09 -14.06
CA PHE A 43 0.75 -9.10 -14.24
C PHE A 43 1.36 -10.46 -14.59
N THR A 44 0.61 -11.55 -14.55
CA THR A 44 1.17 -12.90 -14.78
C THR A 44 1.66 -13.13 -16.23
N LEU A 45 1.62 -12.09 -17.08
CA LEU A 45 1.92 -12.13 -18.51
C LEU A 45 3.10 -11.23 -18.94
N GLU A 46 3.65 -10.36 -18.07
CA GLU A 46 4.75 -9.44 -18.41
C GLU A 46 5.78 -9.35 -17.27
N THR A 47 7.06 -9.28 -17.60
CA THR A 47 8.16 -9.12 -16.62
C THR A 47 8.50 -7.63 -16.44
N ASP A 48 7.66 -6.88 -15.73
CA ASP A 48 7.94 -5.49 -15.34
C ASP A 48 8.60 -5.45 -13.95
N GLU A 49 9.92 -5.24 -13.93
CA GLU A 49 10.69 -5.12 -12.69
C GLU A 49 10.18 -3.98 -11.78
N GLY A 50 9.76 -2.85 -12.36
CA GLY A 50 9.23 -1.72 -11.60
C GLY A 50 7.92 -2.06 -10.89
N LEU A 51 7.07 -2.89 -11.50
CA LEU A 51 5.86 -3.38 -10.87
C LEU A 51 6.14 -4.40 -9.76
N ALA A 52 7.13 -5.26 -9.95
CA ALA A 52 7.57 -6.20 -8.92
C ALA A 52 8.10 -5.47 -7.68
N ASP A 53 8.90 -4.42 -7.89
CA ASP A 53 9.41 -3.55 -6.82
C ASP A 53 8.27 -2.82 -6.10
N PHE A 54 7.31 -2.28 -6.85
CA PHE A 54 6.12 -1.65 -6.27
C PHE A 54 5.31 -2.61 -5.40
N LEU A 55 5.05 -3.83 -5.88
CA LEU A 55 4.30 -4.83 -5.13
C LEU A 55 5.04 -5.30 -3.87
N THR A 56 6.36 -5.41 -3.94
CA THR A 56 7.21 -5.76 -2.79
C THR A 56 7.18 -4.66 -1.72
N GLU A 57 7.36 -3.40 -2.12
CA GLU A 57 7.27 -2.27 -1.20
C GLU A 57 5.85 -2.10 -0.63
N PHE A 58 4.82 -2.45 -1.42
CA PHE A 58 3.43 -2.45 -0.97
C PHE A 58 3.20 -3.47 0.15
N ASP A 59 3.63 -4.72 -0.04
CA ASP A 59 3.48 -5.77 0.98
C ASP A 59 4.16 -5.34 2.29
N HIS A 60 5.38 -4.81 2.19
CA HIS A 60 6.13 -4.32 3.35
C HIS A 60 5.42 -3.15 4.05
N THR A 61 4.90 -2.19 3.28
CA THR A 61 4.17 -1.03 3.82
C THR A 61 2.89 -1.47 4.54
N ARG A 62 2.14 -2.41 3.96
CA ARG A 62 0.91 -2.96 4.55
C ARG A 62 1.20 -3.65 5.87
N ASP A 63 2.21 -4.51 5.92
CA ASP A 63 2.54 -5.29 7.12
C ASP A 63 3.04 -4.39 8.26
N LEU A 64 3.84 -3.36 7.92
CA LEU A 64 4.19 -2.30 8.86
C LEU A 64 2.94 -1.60 9.40
N PHE A 65 2.02 -1.21 8.51
CA PHE A 65 0.81 -0.51 8.92
C PHE A 65 -0.06 -1.38 9.85
N ILE A 66 -0.29 -2.66 9.52
CA ILE A 66 -1.02 -3.60 10.39
C ILE A 66 -0.37 -3.66 11.78
N SER A 67 0.96 -3.75 11.83
CA SER A 67 1.69 -3.79 13.10
C SER A 67 1.45 -2.53 13.94
N GLN A 68 1.44 -1.35 13.32
CA GLN A 68 1.17 -0.10 14.02
C GLN A 68 -0.30 0.09 14.42
N ALA A 69 -1.24 -0.42 13.61
CA ALA A 69 -2.66 -0.43 13.92
C ALA A 69 -2.98 -1.29 15.17
N ILE A 70 -2.15 -2.30 15.45
CA ILE A 70 -2.26 -3.13 16.65
C ILE A 70 -1.62 -2.43 17.86
N ASP A 71 -0.44 -1.83 17.70
CA ASP A 71 0.34 -1.21 18.78
C ASP A 71 -0.19 0.16 19.26
N ARG A 72 -0.97 0.86 18.42
CA ARG A 72 -1.70 2.12 18.72
C ARG A 72 -0.87 3.33 19.16
N TYR A 73 0.47 3.28 19.14
CA TYR A 73 1.31 4.43 19.44
C TYR A 73 1.36 5.45 18.27
N PRO A 74 0.90 6.71 18.48
CA PRO A 74 0.78 7.69 17.39
C PRO A 74 2.08 8.01 16.65
N SER A 75 3.22 8.01 17.36
CA SER A 75 4.54 8.27 16.78
C SER A 75 4.96 7.26 15.72
N ASN A 76 4.41 6.04 15.77
CA ASN A 76 4.86 4.96 14.90
C ASN A 76 4.34 5.09 13.46
N TYR A 77 3.32 5.93 13.24
CA TYR A 77 2.77 6.18 11.92
C TYR A 77 3.64 7.10 11.04
N ASN A 78 4.69 7.74 11.57
CA ASN A 78 5.60 8.53 10.74
C ASN A 78 6.30 7.64 9.69
N LYS A 79 6.75 6.46 10.10
CA LYS A 79 7.35 5.47 9.19
C LYS A 79 6.36 4.97 8.14
N VAL A 80 5.09 4.83 8.50
CA VAL A 80 4.03 4.46 7.54
C VAL A 80 3.86 5.55 6.48
N ALA A 81 3.85 6.83 6.87
CA ALA A 81 3.77 7.94 5.92
C ALA A 81 4.98 7.99 4.96
N GLU A 82 6.19 7.77 5.48
CA GLU A 82 7.41 7.68 4.68
C GLU A 82 7.32 6.57 3.63
N LYS A 83 6.83 5.40 4.03
CA LYS A 83 6.65 4.24 3.16
C LYS A 83 5.58 4.45 2.09
N ILE A 84 4.45 5.10 2.42
CA ILE A 84 3.45 5.53 1.44
C ILE A 84 4.06 6.52 0.44
N SER A 85 4.92 7.44 0.90
CA SER A 85 5.62 8.38 0.01
C SER A 85 6.61 7.68 -0.93
N ALA A 86 7.33 6.67 -0.45
CA ALA A 86 8.20 5.84 -1.28
C ALA A 86 7.42 5.10 -2.37
N LEU A 87 6.26 4.53 -2.04
CA LEU A 87 5.36 3.89 -3.01
C LEU A 87 4.87 4.85 -4.09
N LYS A 88 4.56 6.10 -3.74
CA LYS A 88 4.18 7.13 -4.72
C LYS A 88 5.29 7.38 -5.73
N LYS A 89 6.53 7.51 -5.25
CA LYS A 89 7.71 7.70 -6.12
C LYS A 89 7.94 6.49 -7.04
N LEU A 90 7.84 5.28 -6.50
CA LEU A 90 7.92 4.05 -7.32
C LEU A 90 6.82 4.00 -8.39
N ASN A 91 5.62 4.42 -8.05
CA ASN A 91 4.51 4.47 -9.00
C ASN A 91 4.72 5.48 -10.13
N GLU A 92 5.41 6.60 -9.89
CA GLU A 92 5.76 7.56 -10.93
C GLU A 92 6.76 6.99 -11.95
N SER A 93 7.61 6.05 -11.53
CA SER A 93 8.58 5.38 -12.40
C SER A 93 8.01 4.20 -13.20
N ILE A 94 6.82 3.71 -12.88
CA ILE A 94 6.15 2.64 -13.65
C ILE A 94 5.53 3.26 -14.92
N ALA A 95 5.68 2.59 -16.08
CA ALA A 95 5.21 3.08 -17.37
C ALA A 95 3.69 2.97 -17.56
#